data_AF-A0A843LY81-F1
#
_entry.id   AF-A0A843LY81-F1
#
_cell.length_a   1.000
_cell.length_b   1.000
_cell.length_c   1.000
_cell.angle_alpha   90.00
_cell.angle_beta   90.00
_cell.angle_gamma   90.00
#
_symmetry.space_group_name_H-M   'P 1'
#
loop_
_entity.id
_entity.type
_entity.pdbx_description
1 polymer ?
#
loop_
_entity_poly.entity_id
_entity_poly.type
_entity_poly.pdbx_seq_one_letter_code
_entity_poly.pdbx_strand_id
1 'polypeptide(L)'
;FSFCQLIYKADLIKDNNLKFDSKAVYGEDTEFALKALSYGESVAVGEEITYLYIQRNDSATSKSGLKRFNFIETLENLSKFYKSGGQNELADLVITSRIPRAIFGNMNYFFYHGYDFDEVMSKMDDLDLFSKLSKFKGDSKFKFKIRLFLLNPKLYYKMWKKFKNTI
;
A
#
# COMPACT_ATOMS: atom_id res chain seq x y z
N PHE A 1 -9.62 -6.81 3.33
CA PHE A 1 -9.17 -7.72 2.26
C PHE A 1 -7.88 -8.36 2.75
N SER A 2 -7.88 -9.67 2.96
CA SER A 2 -6.70 -10.42 3.39
C SER A 2 -6.22 -11.26 2.22
N PHE A 3 -4.97 -11.09 1.77
CA PHE A 3 -4.42 -11.83 0.63
C PHE A 3 -4.21 -13.33 0.91
N CYS A 4 -4.52 -13.78 2.13
CA CYS A 4 -4.53 -15.19 2.54
C CYS A 4 -5.70 -16.01 1.97
N GLN A 5 -6.62 -15.39 1.23
CA GLN A 5 -7.84 -16.03 0.72
C GLN A 5 -7.85 -16.17 -0.81
N LEU A 6 -6.68 -16.18 -1.44
CA LEU A 6 -6.56 -16.36 -2.89
C LEU A 6 -6.10 -17.78 -3.22
N ILE A 7 -6.78 -18.38 -4.19
CA ILE A 7 -6.39 -19.65 -4.80
C ILE A 7 -5.92 -19.35 -6.22
N TYR A 8 -4.76 -19.90 -6.58
CA TYR A 8 -4.15 -19.69 -7.88
C TYR A 8 -4.10 -21.01 -8.66
N LYS A 9 -4.29 -20.94 -9.98
CA LYS A 9 -3.94 -22.06 -10.86
C LYS A 9 -2.43 -22.28 -10.79
N ALA A 10 -2.00 -23.51 -10.53
CA ALA A 10 -0.58 -23.83 -10.36
C ALA A 10 0.25 -23.48 -11.60
N ASP A 11 -0.29 -23.76 -12.79
CA ASP A 11 0.41 -23.53 -14.06
C ASP A 11 0.61 -22.03 -14.32
N LEU A 12 -0.37 -21.19 -13.96
CA LEU A 12 -0.21 -19.73 -14.03
C LEU A 12 1.00 -19.24 -13.23
N ILE A 13 1.25 -19.81 -12.06
CA ILE A 13 2.42 -19.47 -11.23
C ILE A 13 3.72 -19.99 -11.87
N LYS A 14 3.73 -21.26 -12.30
CA LYS A 14 4.93 -21.94 -12.81
C LYS A 14 5.37 -21.38 -14.16
N ASP A 15 4.44 -21.24 -15.10
CA ASP A 15 4.72 -20.82 -16.48
C ASP A 15 5.21 -19.37 -16.54
N ASN A 16 4.77 -18.53 -15.60
CA ASN A 16 5.20 -17.14 -15.47
C ASN A 16 6.32 -16.94 -14.44
N ASN A 17 6.86 -18.02 -13.86
CA ASN A 17 7.95 -17.99 -12.87
C ASN A 17 7.69 -17.02 -11.70
N LEU A 18 6.45 -16.96 -11.22
CA LEU A 18 6.05 -16.07 -10.14
C LEU A 18 6.60 -16.57 -8.80
N LYS A 19 7.29 -15.68 -8.09
CA LYS A 19 7.90 -15.95 -6.77
C LYS A 19 7.70 -14.75 -5.85
N PHE A 20 7.62 -15.02 -4.56
CA PHE A 20 7.69 -13.96 -3.55
C PHE A 20 9.05 -13.26 -3.63
N ASP A 21 9.06 -11.94 -3.47
CA ASP A 21 10.31 -11.22 -3.31
C ASP A 21 10.86 -11.48 -1.90
N SER A 22 11.88 -12.33 -1.82
CA SER A 22 12.57 -12.65 -0.56
C SER A 22 13.22 -11.45 0.14
N LYS A 23 13.39 -10.32 -0.56
CA LYS A 23 13.97 -9.08 -0.01
C LYS A 23 12.90 -8.12 0.51
N ALA A 24 11.63 -8.34 0.15
CA ALA A 24 10.55 -7.47 0.59
C ALA A 24 10.33 -7.59 2.10
N VAL A 25 10.40 -6.45 2.79
CA VAL A 25 10.21 -6.37 4.25
C VAL A 25 8.72 -6.27 4.61
N TYR A 26 7.89 -5.81 3.67
CA TYR A 26 6.46 -5.61 3.90
C TYR A 26 5.67 -5.60 2.59
N GLY A 27 4.61 -6.41 2.49
CA GLY A 27 3.62 -6.35 1.40
C GLY A 27 3.99 -7.20 0.17
N GLU A 28 4.88 -8.16 0.36
CA GLU A 28 5.25 -9.21 -0.60
C GLU A 28 4.04 -10.04 -1.05
N ASP A 29 3.09 -10.27 -0.14
CA ASP A 29 1.82 -10.96 -0.41
C ASP A 29 0.97 -10.22 -1.45
N THR A 30 0.88 -8.91 -1.28
CA THR A 30 0.14 -7.99 -2.15
C THR A 30 0.83 -7.91 -3.50
N GLU A 31 2.16 -7.79 -3.53
CA GLU A 31 2.92 -7.80 -4.78
C GLU A 31 2.72 -9.10 -5.56
N PHE A 32 2.89 -10.25 -4.90
CA PHE A 32 2.71 -11.56 -5.54
C PHE A 32 1.30 -11.71 -6.10
N ALA A 33 0.27 -11.37 -5.31
CA ALA A 33 -1.12 -11.47 -5.74
C ALA A 33 -1.41 -10.58 -6.95
N LEU A 34 -0.91 -9.34 -6.96
CA LEU A 34 -1.13 -8.39 -8.06
C LEU A 34 -0.38 -8.80 -9.33
N LYS A 35 0.82 -9.40 -9.21
CA LYS A 35 1.52 -10.02 -10.35
C LYS A 35 0.73 -11.21 -10.92
N ALA A 36 0.27 -12.12 -10.06
CA ALA A 36 -0.51 -13.27 -10.47
C ALA A 36 -1.81 -12.86 -11.18
N LEU A 37 -2.53 -11.87 -10.64
CA LEU A 37 -3.75 -11.34 -11.25
C LEU A 37 -3.51 -10.73 -12.64
N SER A 38 -2.34 -10.13 -12.90
CA SER A 38 -2.03 -9.55 -14.21
C SER A 38 -1.81 -10.57 -15.33
N TYR A 39 -1.58 -11.83 -14.98
CA TYR A 39 -1.51 -12.94 -15.93
C TYR A 39 -2.81 -13.74 -16.03
N GLY A 40 -3.78 -13.47 -15.15
CA GLY A 40 -5.04 -14.19 -15.12
C GLY A 40 -5.99 -13.72 -16.23
N GLU A 41 -6.55 -14.65 -16.98
CA GLU A 41 -7.59 -14.36 -17.98
C GLU A 41 -8.95 -14.08 -17.32
N SER A 42 -9.21 -14.70 -16.17
CA SER A 42 -10.46 -14.54 -15.43
C SER A 42 -10.23 -14.66 -13.92
N VAL A 43 -11.14 -14.06 -13.17
CA VAL A 43 -11.17 -14.11 -11.70
C VAL A 43 -12.57 -14.56 -11.28
N ALA A 44 -12.64 -15.54 -10.38
CA ALA A 44 -13.88 -15.97 -9.75
C ALA A 44 -13.86 -15.56 -8.28
N VAL A 45 -15.02 -15.16 -7.75
CA VAL A 45 -15.20 -14.79 -6.34
C VAL A 45 -16.24 -15.74 -5.74
N GLY A 46 -15.84 -16.49 -4.73
CA GLY A 46 -16.74 -17.33 -3.94
C GLY A 46 -17.33 -16.55 -2.77
N GLU A 47 -18.58 -16.82 -2.43
CA GLU A 47 -19.28 -16.19 -1.29
C GLU A 47 -18.98 -16.90 0.04
N GLU A 48 -18.44 -18.12 -0.01
CA GLU A 48 -18.16 -18.93 1.17
C GLU A 48 -16.86 -18.52 1.87
N ILE A 49 -16.91 -18.43 3.20
CA ILE A 49 -15.73 -18.18 4.02
C ILE A 49 -14.91 -19.47 4.11
N THR A 50 -13.83 -19.55 3.33
CA THR A 50 -12.97 -20.73 3.26
C THR A 50 -11.82 -20.72 4.28
N TYR A 51 -11.59 -19.60 4.97
CA TYR A 51 -10.45 -19.45 5.88
C TYR A 51 -10.74 -18.50 7.04
N LEU A 52 -10.34 -18.89 8.26
CA LEU A 52 -10.41 -18.07 9.46
C LEU A 52 -9.05 -17.42 9.75
N TYR A 53 -8.96 -16.10 9.56
CA TYR A 53 -7.73 -15.35 9.78
C TYR A 53 -7.57 -14.97 11.26
N ILE A 54 -6.55 -15.51 11.94
CA ILE A 54 -6.26 -15.21 13.35
C ILE A 54 -5.23 -14.09 13.42
N GLN A 55 -5.63 -12.94 13.98
CA GLN A 55 -4.71 -11.87 14.34
C GLN A 55 -4.22 -12.04 15.77
N ARG A 56 -2.90 -12.06 15.96
CA ARG A 56 -2.27 -12.06 17.28
C ARG A 56 -1.67 -10.67 17.55
N ASN A 57 -1.91 -10.14 18.75
CA ASN A 57 -1.42 -8.81 19.15
C ASN A 57 0.11 -8.71 19.01
N ASP A 58 0.83 -9.80 19.24
CA ASP A 58 2.29 -9.90 19.14
C ASP A 58 2.83 -10.26 17.74
N SER A 59 2.01 -10.20 16.70
CA SER A 59 2.44 -10.50 15.33
C SER A 59 3.63 -9.63 14.88
N ALA A 60 4.52 -10.19 14.05
CA ALA A 60 5.65 -9.45 13.50
C ALA A 60 5.19 -8.20 12.71
N THR A 61 4.01 -8.27 12.08
CA THR A 61 3.42 -7.16 11.33
C THR A 61 2.89 -6.04 12.25
N SER A 62 2.41 -6.34 13.46
CA SER A 62 2.01 -5.30 14.43
C SER A 62 3.22 -4.51 14.94
N LYS A 63 4.40 -5.15 15.01
CA LYS A 63 5.67 -4.55 15.48
C LYS A 63 6.50 -3.84 14.41
N SER A 64 6.02 -3.80 13.16
CA SER A 64 6.78 -3.25 12.02
C SER A 64 7.06 -1.74 12.11
N GLY A 65 6.30 -0.99 12.90
CA GLY A 65 6.50 0.45 13.10
C GLY A 65 6.63 1.23 11.79
N LEU A 66 7.56 2.18 11.74
CA LEU A 66 7.81 2.99 10.55
C LEU A 66 8.28 2.18 9.32
N LYS A 67 8.69 0.92 9.48
CA LYS A 67 9.02 0.03 8.35
C LYS A 67 7.82 -0.29 7.47
N ARG A 68 6.58 0.00 7.90
CA ARG A 68 5.39 -0.10 7.01
C ARG A 68 5.51 0.80 5.77
N PHE A 69 6.28 1.89 5.83
CA PHE A 69 6.56 2.69 4.64
C PHE A 69 7.42 1.96 3.61
N ASN A 70 8.13 0.88 3.96
CA ASN A 70 8.87 0.07 2.99
C ASN A 70 7.94 -0.61 1.97
N PHE A 71 6.64 -0.71 2.27
CA PHE A 71 5.64 -1.13 1.28
C PHE A 71 5.64 -0.26 0.01
N ILE A 72 6.08 0.99 0.11
CA ILE A 72 6.17 1.88 -1.06
C ILE A 72 7.21 1.36 -2.06
N GLU A 73 8.34 0.83 -1.58
CA GLU A 73 9.36 0.20 -2.44
C GLU A 73 8.80 -1.03 -3.15
N THR A 74 8.05 -1.87 -2.44
CA THR A 74 7.34 -3.03 -3.01
C THR A 74 6.39 -2.61 -4.13
N LEU A 75 5.64 -1.52 -3.95
CA LEU A 75 4.76 -0.97 -5.01
C LEU A 75 5.56 -0.38 -6.18
N GLU A 76 6.70 0.25 -5.94
CA GLU A 76 7.57 0.74 -7.01
C GLU A 76 8.14 -0.41 -7.85
N ASN A 77 8.52 -1.51 -7.21
CA ASN A 77 8.97 -2.72 -7.90
C ASN A 77 7.83 -3.38 -8.68
N LEU A 78 6.60 -3.37 -8.16
CA LEU A 78 5.41 -3.79 -8.90
C LEU A 78 5.16 -2.92 -10.15
N SER A 79 5.31 -1.59 -10.04
CA SER A 79 5.19 -0.69 -11.19
C SER A 79 6.24 -0.98 -12.26
N LYS A 80 7.51 -1.20 -11.85
CA LYS A 80 8.59 -1.62 -12.78
C LYS A 80 8.26 -2.94 -13.46
N PHE A 81 7.73 -3.91 -12.72
CA PHE A 81 7.29 -5.20 -13.26
C PHE A 81 6.24 -5.00 -14.37
N TYR A 82 5.15 -4.27 -14.09
CA TYR A 82 4.12 -4.00 -15.10
C TYR A 82 4.68 -3.27 -16.32
N LYS A 83 5.54 -2.28 -16.11
CA LYS A 83 6.17 -1.54 -17.21
C LYS A 83 7.03 -2.45 -18.09
N SER A 84 7.80 -3.36 -17.49
CA SER A 84 8.62 -4.32 -18.23
C SER A 84 7.80 -5.34 -19.03
N GLY A 85 6.58 -5.64 -18.57
CA GLY A 85 5.61 -6.48 -19.28
C GLY A 85 4.74 -5.72 -20.29
N GLY A 86 5.05 -4.45 -20.61
CA GLY A 86 4.26 -3.63 -21.54
C GLY A 86 2.95 -3.06 -20.96
N GLN A 87 2.66 -3.32 -19.68
CA GLN A 87 1.43 -2.90 -19.00
C GLN A 87 1.58 -1.48 -18.42
N ASN A 88 1.85 -0.50 -19.30
CA ASN A 88 2.17 0.88 -18.90
C ASN A 88 1.03 1.55 -18.12
N GLU A 89 -0.23 1.29 -18.46
CA GLU A 89 -1.38 1.85 -17.75
C GLU A 89 -1.43 1.37 -16.29
N LEU A 90 -1.22 0.08 -16.05
CA LEU A 90 -1.16 -0.48 -14.70
C LEU A 90 0.04 0.07 -13.94
N ALA A 91 1.20 0.17 -14.58
CA ALA A 91 2.38 0.79 -13.99
C ALA A 91 2.09 2.24 -13.53
N ASP A 92 1.41 3.03 -14.37
CA ASP A 92 1.04 4.41 -14.07
C ASP A 92 -0.02 4.50 -12.96
N LEU A 93 -1.00 3.60 -12.93
CA LEU A 93 -2.00 3.53 -11.85
C LEU A 93 -1.35 3.21 -10.49
N VAL A 94 -0.30 2.37 -10.48
CA VAL A 94 0.46 2.11 -9.25
C VAL A 94 1.10 3.39 -8.74
N ILE A 95 1.77 4.16 -9.60
CA ILE A 95 2.47 5.41 -9.23
C ILE A 95 1.49 6.53 -8.87
N THR A 96 0.40 6.69 -9.62
CA THR A 96 -0.47 7.86 -9.55
C THR A 96 -1.73 7.64 -8.70
N SER A 97 -1.99 6.41 -8.25
CA SER A 97 -3.14 6.10 -7.40
C SER A 97 -2.76 5.24 -6.21
N ARG A 98 -2.14 4.07 -6.42
CA ARG A 98 -1.90 3.10 -5.33
C ARG A 98 -0.86 3.59 -4.33
N ILE A 99 0.30 4.06 -4.79
CA ILE A 99 1.38 4.58 -3.92
C ILE A 99 0.90 5.75 -3.07
N PRO A 100 0.28 6.83 -3.62
CA PRO A 100 -0.23 7.94 -2.81
C PRO A 100 -1.21 7.49 -1.73
N ARG A 101 -2.12 6.55 -2.05
CA ARG A 101 -3.06 6.00 -1.07
C ARG A 101 -2.36 5.19 0.03
N ALA A 102 -1.35 4.40 -0.31
CA ALA A 102 -0.57 3.64 0.65
C ALA A 102 0.23 4.56 1.59
N ILE A 103 0.87 5.61 1.07
CA ILE A 103 1.57 6.64 1.88
C ILE A 103 0.60 7.24 2.89
N PHE A 104 -0.53 7.77 2.41
CA PHE A 104 -1.50 8.44 3.27
C PHE A 104 -2.15 7.49 4.29
N GLY A 105 -2.41 6.25 3.89
CA GLY A 105 -2.95 5.21 4.76
C GLY A 105 -1.99 4.85 5.90
N ASN A 106 -0.72 4.60 5.59
CA ASN A 106 0.31 4.32 6.59
C ASN A 106 0.55 5.51 7.53
N MET A 107 0.61 6.73 6.99
CA MET A 107 0.73 7.95 7.79
C MET A 107 -0.43 8.08 8.81
N ASN A 108 -1.68 7.92 8.35
CA ASN A 108 -2.84 7.98 9.25
C ASN A 108 -2.83 6.84 10.27
N TYR A 109 -2.36 5.65 9.89
CA TYR A 109 -2.16 4.55 10.83
C TYR A 109 -1.20 4.95 11.96
N PHE A 110 -0.05 5.55 11.64
CA PHE A 110 0.91 6.02 12.64
C PHE A 110 0.31 7.07 13.57
N PHE A 111 -0.38 8.07 13.00
CA PHE A 111 -1.04 9.10 13.80
C PHE A 111 -2.14 8.54 14.71
N TYR A 112 -2.87 7.51 14.27
CA TYR A 112 -3.88 6.83 15.08
C TYR A 112 -3.26 6.08 16.27
N HIS A 113 -2.12 5.44 16.06
CA HIS A 113 -1.39 4.69 17.08
C HIS A 113 -0.44 5.55 17.92
N GLY A 114 -0.53 6.88 17.81
CA GLY A 114 0.18 7.81 18.69
C GLY A 114 1.67 7.97 18.39
N TYR A 115 2.13 7.64 17.18
CA TYR A 115 3.50 7.91 16.76
C TYR A 115 3.77 9.41 16.76
N ASP A 116 5.03 9.78 17.02
CA ASP A 116 5.45 11.17 17.01
C ASP A 116 5.33 11.78 15.61
N PHE A 117 4.89 13.03 15.56
CA PHE A 117 4.66 13.71 14.28
C PHE A 117 5.98 13.95 13.54
N ASP A 118 7.00 14.45 14.23
CA ASP A 118 8.27 14.81 13.62
C ASP A 118 9.02 13.55 13.16
N GLU A 119 8.92 12.44 13.91
CA GLU A 119 9.46 11.13 13.50
C GLU A 119 8.80 10.61 12.20
N VAL A 120 7.47 10.68 12.09
CA VAL A 120 6.74 10.27 10.88
C VAL A 120 7.11 11.18 9.70
N MET A 121 7.19 12.49 9.91
CA MET A 121 7.57 13.43 8.85
C MET A 121 9.00 13.23 8.37
N SER A 122 9.95 13.04 9.29
CA SER A 122 11.35 12.73 8.95
C SER A 122 11.42 11.47 8.10
N LYS A 123 10.71 10.42 8.49
CA LYS A 123 10.72 9.18 7.71
C LYS A 123 10.07 9.32 6.34
N MET A 124 9.03 10.16 6.23
CA MET A 124 8.41 10.48 4.95
C MET A 124 9.37 11.25 4.02
N ASP A 125 10.18 12.14 4.58
CA ASP A 125 11.19 12.89 3.83
C ASP A 125 12.33 11.96 3.36
N ASP A 126 12.88 11.14 4.26
CA ASP A 126 13.94 10.16 3.95
C ASP A 126 13.61 9.24 2.77
N LEU A 127 12.32 8.93 2.59
CA LEU A 127 11.81 8.02 1.56
C LEU A 127 11.21 8.73 0.34
N ASP A 128 11.36 10.07 0.25
CA ASP A 128 10.79 10.92 -0.81
C ASP A 128 9.26 10.77 -0.96
N LEU A 129 8.55 10.55 0.16
CA LEU A 129 7.11 10.25 0.12
C LEU A 129 6.27 11.48 -0.23
N PHE A 130 6.74 12.70 0.07
CA PHE A 130 6.01 13.93 -0.30
C PHE A 130 5.93 14.11 -1.82
N SER A 131 7.05 13.91 -2.52
CA SER A 131 7.09 13.91 -3.99
C SER A 131 6.18 12.84 -4.56
N LYS A 132 6.27 11.60 -4.06
CA LYS A 132 5.43 10.48 -4.52
C LYS A 132 3.94 10.74 -4.27
N LEU A 133 3.59 11.33 -3.12
CA LEU A 133 2.22 11.70 -2.78
C LEU A 133 1.65 12.77 -3.73
N SER A 134 2.49 13.72 -4.16
CA SER A 134 2.08 14.79 -5.09
C SER A 134 1.62 14.28 -6.47
N LYS A 135 2.03 13.07 -6.86
CA LYS A 135 1.69 12.43 -8.15
C LYS A 135 0.26 11.93 -8.24
N PHE A 136 -0.56 12.10 -7.20
CA PHE A 136 -1.92 11.56 -7.16
C PHE A 136 -2.84 12.12 -8.27
N LYS A 137 -3.44 11.22 -9.06
CA LYS A 137 -4.38 11.54 -10.16
C LYS A 137 -5.79 10.97 -9.99
N GLY A 138 -6.13 10.40 -8.84
CA GLY A 138 -7.46 9.82 -8.59
C GLY A 138 -8.53 10.84 -8.17
N ASP A 139 -9.47 10.39 -7.33
CA ASP A 139 -10.68 11.15 -6.96
C ASP A 139 -10.38 12.52 -6.32
N SER A 140 -11.20 13.52 -6.69
CA SER A 140 -11.01 14.92 -6.27
C SER A 140 -11.04 15.11 -4.76
N LYS A 141 -11.86 14.34 -4.03
CA LYS A 141 -11.98 14.42 -2.57
C LYS A 141 -10.68 14.02 -1.90
N PHE A 142 -10.07 12.92 -2.32
CA PHE A 142 -8.78 12.48 -1.79
C PHE A 142 -7.64 13.38 -2.25
N LYS A 143 -7.66 13.84 -3.51
CA LYS A 143 -6.69 14.82 -4.02
C LYS A 143 -6.68 16.10 -3.19
N PHE A 144 -7.84 16.59 -2.78
CA PHE A 144 -7.95 17.75 -1.90
C PHE A 144 -7.32 17.50 -0.53
N LYS A 145 -7.54 16.33 0.09
CA LYS A 145 -6.89 15.95 1.35
C LYS A 145 -5.36 15.94 1.23
N ILE A 146 -4.84 15.38 0.15
CA ILE A 146 -3.40 15.37 -0.14
C ILE A 146 -2.88 16.80 -0.25
N ARG A 147 -3.55 17.68 -1.00
CA ARG A 147 -3.14 19.08 -1.15
C ARG A 147 -3.10 19.83 0.18
N LEU A 148 -4.12 19.66 1.03
CA LEU A 148 -4.13 20.26 2.37
C LEU A 148 -2.97 19.77 3.22
N PHE A 149 -2.69 18.46 3.19
CA PHE A 149 -1.56 17.87 3.88
C PHE A 149 -0.23 18.42 3.36
N LEU A 150 -0.02 18.44 2.04
CA LEU A 150 1.22 18.94 1.43
C LEU A 150 1.43 20.45 1.66
N LEU A 151 0.36 21.24 1.78
CA LEU A 151 0.44 22.66 2.07
C LEU A 151 0.95 22.93 3.48
N ASN A 152 0.44 22.20 4.48
CA ASN A 152 0.88 22.32 5.86
C ASN A 152 0.62 21.01 6.64
N PRO A 153 1.61 20.09 6.67
CA PRO A 153 1.45 18.80 7.33
C PRO A 153 1.07 18.90 8.81
N LYS A 154 1.64 19.89 9.52
CA LYS A 154 1.42 20.10 10.96
C LYS A 154 0.01 20.59 11.25
N LEU A 155 -0.51 21.52 10.44
CA LEU A 155 -1.89 21.98 10.56
C LEU A 155 -2.86 20.86 10.22
N TYR A 156 -2.60 20.11 9.14
CA TYR A 156 -3.39 18.95 8.77
C TYR A 156 -3.48 17.93 9.91
N TYR A 157 -2.34 17.57 10.51
CA TYR A 157 -2.27 16.66 11.65
C TYR A 157 -3.07 17.19 12.86
N LYS A 158 -2.94 18.47 13.22
CA LYS A 158 -3.71 19.07 14.32
C LYS A 158 -5.22 19.00 14.07
N MET A 159 -5.66 19.31 12.86
CA MET A 159 -7.07 19.20 12.47
C MET A 159 -7.54 17.75 12.54
N TRP A 160 -6.79 16.84 11.92
CA TRP A 160 -7.09 15.41 11.95
C TRP A 160 -7.23 14.88 13.38
N LYS A 161 -6.31 15.25 14.28
CA LYS A 161 -6.34 14.85 15.70
C LYS A 161 -7.56 15.40 16.45
N LYS A 162 -8.04 16.60 16.09
CA LYS A 162 -9.25 17.21 16.66
C LYS A 162 -10.52 16.48 16.20
N PHE A 163 -10.56 16.02 14.95
CA PHE A 163 -11.75 15.41 14.36
C PHE A 163 -11.79 13.88 14.43
N LYS A 164 -10.70 13.21 14.83
CA LYS A 164 -10.63 11.73 14.86
C LYS A 164 -11.64 11.05 15.79
N ASN A 165 -12.19 11.77 16.77
CA ASN A 165 -13.19 11.26 17.74
C ASN A 165 -14.64 11.67 17.39
N THR A 166 -14.84 12.39 16.29
CA THR A 166 -16.16 12.85 15.81
C THR A 166 -16.66 12.04 14.61
N ILE A 167 -15.99 10.93 14.30
CA ILE A 167 -16.30 9.97 13.24
C ILE A 167 -16.25 8.59 13.90
#